data_AF-A0AA39LLI4-F1
#
_entry.id   AF-A0AA39LLI4-F1
#
_cell.length_a   1.000
_cell.length_b   1.000
_cell.length_c   1.000
_cell.angle_alpha   90.00
_cell.angle_beta   90.00
_cell.angle_gamma   90.00
#
_symmetry.space_group_name_H-M   'P 1'
#
loop_
_entity.id
_entity.type
_entity.pdbx_description
1 polymer ?
#
loop_
_entity_poly.entity_id
_entity_poly.type
_entity_poly.pdbx_seq_one_letter_code
_entity_poly.pdbx_strand_id
1 'polypeptide(L)'
;MNSNSQDQVVLKALDTVIFSGRKHFLSSMHPVVIVADGKPFPSVEHYYQFMKILSLAGREAAKEFVEANPEISQVKNVQRSILREYGLSKKETDKWRKEYGPRVLYYANALKYTQNRLMAKKLMDTKDKLLIEAFPDIFFSAGMRFEEVREWVRMNEGQTVNYSLDLENLEALEGSDSIANGKNVLGIVLMKLRTVLQECELMDGDTNDEVLKNILDR
;
A
#
# COMPACT_ATOMS: atom_id res chain seq x y z
N MET A 1 19.52 18.80 1.03
CA MET A 1 18.54 19.25 0.00
C MET A 1 17.17 19.17 0.64
N ASN A 2 16.40 20.27 0.60
CA ASN A 2 15.09 20.37 1.27
C ASN A 2 14.08 19.39 0.64
N SER A 3 13.82 18.26 1.29
CA SER A 3 12.83 17.27 0.83
C SER A 3 11.49 17.43 1.55
N ASN A 4 10.87 18.61 1.41
CA ASN A 4 9.44 18.80 1.65
C ASN A 4 8.74 19.06 0.29
N SER A 5 9.17 18.39 -0.77
CA SER A 5 8.48 18.48 -2.06
C SER A 5 7.18 17.69 -1.97
N GLN A 6 6.07 18.39 -1.79
CA GLN A 6 4.76 17.82 -2.03
C GLN A 6 4.54 17.70 -3.53
N ASP A 7 4.13 16.52 -3.97
CA ASP A 7 3.63 16.26 -5.30
C ASP A 7 2.21 16.79 -5.45
N GLN A 8 1.82 17.13 -6.68
CA GLN A 8 0.52 17.74 -6.97
C GLN A 8 -0.17 17.03 -8.12
N VAL A 9 -1.48 16.90 -8.04
CA VAL A 9 -2.32 16.43 -9.14
C VAL A 9 -3.60 17.23 -9.22
N VAL A 10 -4.00 17.60 -10.43
CA VAL A 10 -5.33 18.19 -10.69
C VAL A 10 -6.33 17.05 -10.83
N LEU A 11 -7.35 17.03 -9.99
CA LEU A 11 -8.41 16.02 -10.04
C LEU A 11 -9.19 16.13 -11.34
N LYS A 12 -9.20 15.02 -12.08
CA LYS A 12 -10.04 14.83 -13.27
C LYS A 12 -10.60 13.43 -13.24
N ALA A 13 -11.89 13.29 -13.54
CA ALA A 13 -12.54 11.98 -13.47
C ALA A 13 -11.89 10.95 -14.41
N LEU A 14 -11.47 11.38 -15.60
CA LEU A 14 -10.82 10.52 -16.60
C LEU A 14 -9.37 10.15 -16.24
N ASP A 15 -8.71 10.97 -15.41
CA ASP A 15 -7.32 10.80 -14.97
C ASP A 15 -7.24 10.19 -13.56
N THR A 16 -8.31 9.53 -13.13
CA THR A 16 -8.40 8.85 -11.83
C THR A 16 -8.78 7.38 -11.99
N VAL A 17 -8.15 6.50 -11.22
CA VAL A 17 -8.54 5.09 -11.05
C VAL A 17 -9.03 4.90 -9.63
N ILE A 18 -10.34 4.77 -9.46
CA ILE A 18 -10.94 4.37 -8.18
C ILE A 18 -10.99 2.85 -8.16
N PHE A 19 -10.49 2.25 -7.09
CA PHE A 19 -10.50 0.80 -6.92
C PHE A 19 -10.98 0.37 -5.54
N SER A 20 -11.61 -0.80 -5.47
CA SER A 20 -12.05 -1.38 -4.20
C SER A 20 -12.12 -2.91 -4.29
N GLY A 21 -12.07 -3.55 -3.13
CA GLY A 21 -12.33 -4.97 -2.99
C GLY A 21 -11.18 -5.90 -3.35
N ARG A 22 -11.20 -7.09 -2.74
CA ARG A 22 -10.13 -8.10 -2.80
C ARG A 22 -9.81 -8.67 -4.19
N LYS A 23 -10.69 -8.48 -5.17
CA LYS A 23 -10.44 -8.96 -6.55
C LYS A 23 -9.66 -7.96 -7.40
N HIS A 24 -9.63 -6.68 -7.00
CA HIS A 24 -8.95 -5.66 -7.77
C HIS A 24 -7.44 -5.80 -7.68
N PHE A 25 -6.75 -5.75 -8.82
CA PHE A 25 -5.30 -6.01 -8.88
C PHE A 25 -4.46 -4.98 -8.10
N LEU A 26 -4.96 -3.77 -7.87
CA LEU A 26 -4.31 -2.76 -7.02
C LEU A 26 -4.49 -3.01 -5.50
N SER A 27 -5.44 -3.85 -5.09
CA SER A 27 -5.70 -4.11 -3.67
C SER A 27 -4.55 -4.90 -3.02
N SER A 28 -4.23 -4.60 -1.75
CA SER A 28 -3.35 -5.43 -0.91
C SER A 28 -3.92 -6.84 -0.69
N MET A 29 -5.25 -6.97 -0.80
CA MET A 29 -5.96 -8.23 -0.62
C MET A 29 -6.07 -9.06 -1.91
N HIS A 30 -5.54 -8.57 -3.04
CA HIS A 30 -5.53 -9.34 -4.28
C HIS A 30 -4.75 -10.66 -4.08
N PRO A 31 -5.33 -11.82 -4.42
CA PRO A 31 -4.65 -13.10 -4.27
C PRO A 31 -3.53 -13.21 -5.31
N VAL A 32 -2.30 -12.99 -4.87
CA VAL A 32 -1.08 -13.14 -5.66
C VAL A 32 0.05 -13.50 -4.70
N VAL A 33 0.68 -14.64 -4.95
CA VAL A 33 1.77 -15.10 -4.09
C VAL A 33 2.95 -14.15 -4.25
N ILE A 34 3.47 -13.69 -3.12
CA ILE A 34 4.75 -12.97 -3.03
C ILE A 34 5.72 -13.78 -2.17
N VAL A 35 6.99 -13.78 -2.54
CA VAL A 35 8.05 -14.46 -1.78
C VAL A 35 8.92 -13.39 -1.13
N ALA A 36 9.00 -13.42 0.21
CA ALA A 36 9.86 -12.54 0.99
C ALA A 36 10.81 -13.39 1.84
N ASP A 37 12.12 -13.17 1.73
CA ASP A 37 13.14 -13.95 2.45
C ASP A 37 12.98 -15.48 2.28
N GLY A 38 12.66 -15.91 1.05
CA GLY A 38 12.41 -17.31 0.73
C GLY A 38 11.09 -17.88 1.25
N LYS A 39 10.23 -17.07 1.88
CA LYS A 39 8.92 -17.50 2.41
C LYS A 39 7.79 -17.00 1.53
N PRO A 40 6.88 -17.89 1.07
CA PRO A 40 5.72 -17.48 0.30
C PRO A 40 4.61 -16.91 1.20
N PHE A 41 3.96 -15.84 0.74
CA PHE A 41 2.78 -15.24 1.34
C PHE A 41 1.66 -15.16 0.29
N PRO A 42 0.41 -15.57 0.59
CA PRO A 42 -0.66 -15.61 -0.40
C PRO A 42 -1.12 -14.25 -0.96
N SER A 43 -0.78 -13.16 -0.27
CA SER A 43 -0.99 -11.78 -0.74
C SER A 43 -0.13 -10.78 0.02
N VAL A 44 -0.11 -9.53 -0.47
CA VAL A 44 0.46 -8.37 0.22
C VAL A 44 -0.10 -8.20 1.63
N GLU A 45 -1.42 -8.40 1.81
CA GLU A 45 -2.08 -8.31 3.12
C GLU A 45 -1.55 -9.35 4.12
N HIS A 46 -1.26 -10.58 3.69
CA HIS A 46 -0.71 -11.62 4.57
C HIS A 46 0.67 -11.22 5.06
N TYR A 47 1.55 -10.77 4.16
CA TYR A 47 2.88 -10.30 4.54
C TYR A 47 2.81 -9.08 5.46
N TYR A 48 1.97 -8.10 5.13
CA TYR A 48 1.81 -6.89 5.94
C TYR A 48 1.39 -7.22 7.38
N GLN A 49 0.40 -8.10 7.57
CA GLN A 49 -0.03 -8.49 8.91
C GLN A 49 1.01 -9.37 9.63
N PHE A 50 1.70 -10.26 8.91
CA PHE A 50 2.82 -11.02 9.47
C PHE A 50 3.91 -10.08 10.02
N MET A 51 4.32 -9.08 9.24
CA MET A 51 5.33 -8.10 9.66
C MET A 51 4.85 -7.25 10.84
N LYS A 52 3.57 -6.90 10.87
CA LYS A 52 2.97 -6.20 12.02
C LYS A 52 3.09 -7.02 13.30
N ILE A 53 2.74 -8.31 13.24
CA ILE A 53 2.83 -9.22 14.38
C ILE A 53 4.28 -9.42 14.78
N LEU A 54 5.16 -9.74 13.83
CA LEU A 54 6.58 -9.95 14.07
C LEU A 54 7.23 -8.75 14.75
N SER A 55 6.90 -7.53 14.31
CA SER A 55 7.49 -6.29 14.85
C SER A 55 6.99 -5.96 16.26
N LEU A 56 5.73 -6.26 16.57
CA LEU A 56 5.09 -5.84 17.82
C LEU A 56 5.08 -6.92 18.91
N ALA A 57 4.92 -8.18 18.51
CA ALA A 57 4.74 -9.33 19.40
C ALA A 57 5.83 -10.40 19.25
N GLY A 58 6.77 -10.22 18.31
CA GLY A 58 7.93 -11.09 18.17
C GLY A 58 7.69 -12.35 17.33
N ARG A 59 8.71 -13.22 17.31
CA ARG A 59 8.78 -14.39 16.41
C ARG A 59 7.78 -15.48 16.75
N GLU A 60 7.46 -15.66 18.03
CA GLU A 60 6.52 -16.68 18.50
C GLU A 60 5.10 -16.37 18.01
N ALA A 61 4.62 -15.14 18.26
CA ALA A 61 3.35 -14.65 17.72
C ALA A 61 3.27 -14.72 16.18
N ALA A 62 4.37 -14.39 15.50
CA ALA A 62 4.43 -14.44 14.05
C ALA A 62 4.37 -15.88 13.51
N LYS A 63 4.93 -16.85 14.26
CA LYS A 63 4.83 -18.28 13.95
C LYS A 63 3.39 -18.76 14.11
N GLU A 64 2.69 -18.37 15.18
CA GLU A 64 1.27 -18.70 15.37
C GLU A 64 0.40 -18.22 14.20
N PHE A 65 0.68 -17.02 13.67
CA PHE A 65 -0.03 -16.49 12.51
C PHE A 65 0.19 -17.34 11.24
N VAL A 66 1.42 -17.80 11.03
CA VAL A 66 1.76 -18.68 9.89
C VAL A 66 1.09 -20.05 10.06
N GLU A 67 1.12 -20.62 11.27
CA GLU A 67 0.49 -21.91 11.57
C GLU A 67 -1.03 -21.86 11.46
N ALA A 68 -1.65 -20.73 11.81
CA ALA A 68 -3.08 -20.51 11.62
C ALA A 68 -3.49 -20.46 10.14
N ASN A 69 -2.55 -20.18 9.23
CA ASN A 69 -2.72 -20.10 7.77
C ASN A 69 -4.08 -19.47 7.36
N PRO A 70 -4.36 -18.22 7.78
CA PRO A 70 -5.67 -17.63 7.59
C PRO A 70 -5.98 -17.40 6.12
N GLU A 71 -7.23 -17.65 5.72
CA GLU A 71 -7.74 -17.20 4.42
C GLU A 71 -7.75 -15.67 4.35
N ILE A 72 -7.71 -15.10 3.13
CA ILE A 72 -7.63 -13.64 2.94
C ILE A 72 -8.72 -12.84 3.68
N SER A 73 -9.92 -13.41 3.84
CA SER A 73 -11.01 -12.78 4.58
C SER A 73 -10.84 -12.82 6.11
N GLN A 74 -9.96 -13.68 6.61
CA GLN A 74 -9.73 -13.93 8.04
C GLN A 74 -8.45 -13.27 8.55
N VAL A 75 -7.50 -12.92 7.66
CA VAL A 75 -6.18 -12.35 7.99
C VAL A 75 -6.26 -11.26 9.08
N LYS A 76 -7.11 -10.24 8.90
CA LYS A 76 -7.24 -9.15 9.89
C LYS A 76 -7.82 -9.61 11.23
N ASN A 77 -8.70 -10.61 11.23
CA ASN A 77 -9.30 -11.11 12.47
C ASN A 77 -8.31 -11.95 13.26
N VAL A 78 -7.59 -12.85 12.60
CA VAL A 78 -6.53 -13.67 13.24
C VAL A 78 -5.42 -12.77 13.77
N GLN A 79 -4.97 -11.81 12.97
CA GLN A 79 -3.96 -10.84 13.39
C GLN A 79 -4.36 -10.08 14.67
N ARG A 80 -5.61 -9.61 14.74
CA ARG A 80 -6.12 -8.91 15.94
C ARG A 80 -6.27 -9.82 17.14
N SER A 81 -6.53 -11.12 16.96
CA SER A 81 -6.58 -12.07 18.08
C SER A 81 -5.20 -12.21 18.69
N ILE A 82 -4.20 -12.56 17.87
CA ILE A 82 -2.81 -12.77 18.29
C ILE A 82 -2.26 -11.52 18.99
N LEU A 83 -2.40 -10.34 18.39
CA LEU A 83 -1.89 -9.12 19.04
C LEU A 83 -2.55 -8.85 20.40
N ARG A 84 -3.83 -9.19 20.58
CA ARG A 84 -4.51 -9.03 21.88
C ARG A 84 -4.04 -10.05 22.90
N GLU A 85 -3.79 -11.29 22.49
CA GLU A 85 -3.25 -12.35 23.35
C GLU A 85 -1.85 -12.00 23.88
N TYR A 86 -1.05 -11.32 23.06
CA TYR A 86 0.26 -10.78 23.43
C TYR A 86 0.20 -9.40 24.12
N GLY A 87 -1.00 -8.90 24.46
CA GLY A 87 -1.18 -7.70 25.27
C GLY A 87 -1.01 -6.36 24.55
N LEU A 88 -0.97 -6.33 23.21
CA LEU A 88 -0.79 -5.09 22.44
C LEU A 88 -2.07 -4.24 22.43
N SER A 89 -1.91 -2.97 22.76
CA SER A 89 -3.00 -2.00 22.74
C SER A 89 -3.29 -1.48 21.33
N LYS A 90 -4.52 -1.00 21.11
CA LYS A 90 -4.89 -0.32 19.85
C LYS A 90 -3.92 0.82 19.52
N LYS A 91 -3.51 1.61 20.53
CA LYS A 91 -2.58 2.74 20.37
C LYS A 91 -1.24 2.30 19.77
N GLU A 92 -0.66 1.21 20.27
CA GLU A 92 0.60 0.67 19.75
C GLU A 92 0.43 0.17 18.31
N THR A 93 -0.67 -0.54 18.05
CA THR A 93 -0.95 -1.06 16.70
C THR A 93 -1.23 0.04 15.68
N ASP A 94 -1.81 1.17 16.10
CA ASP A 94 -2.08 2.34 15.27
C ASP A 94 -0.81 3.18 15.06
N LYS A 95 0.05 3.31 16.07
CA LYS A 95 1.37 3.93 15.94
C LYS A 95 2.22 3.18 14.91
N TRP A 96 2.34 1.86 15.04
CA TRP A 96 3.08 1.04 14.07
C TRP A 96 2.51 1.18 12.66
N ARG A 97 1.18 1.17 12.55
CA ARG A 97 0.46 1.31 11.29
C ARG A 97 0.81 2.59 10.54
N LYS A 98 1.07 3.68 11.26
CA LYS A 98 1.43 4.98 10.68
C LYS A 98 2.92 5.11 10.40
N GLU A 99 3.78 4.68 11.33
CA GLU A 99 5.24 4.90 11.26
C GLU A 99 6.01 3.84 10.45
N TYR A 100 5.53 2.60 10.44
CA TYR A 100 6.21 1.47 9.79
C TYR A 100 5.36 0.87 8.67
N GLY A 101 4.03 0.92 8.82
CA GLY A 101 3.08 0.37 7.86
C GLY A 101 3.32 0.80 6.40
N PRO A 102 3.49 2.09 6.08
CA PRO A 102 3.71 2.53 4.69
C PRO A 102 4.90 1.84 4.02
N ARG A 103 6.02 1.67 4.73
CA ARG A 103 7.24 1.00 4.21
C ARG A 103 7.05 -0.49 4.01
N VAL A 104 6.44 -1.17 4.97
CA VAL A 104 6.10 -2.60 4.85
C VAL A 104 5.18 -2.83 3.66
N LEU A 105 4.20 -1.95 3.48
CA LEU A 105 3.26 -2.00 2.37
C LEU A 105 3.92 -1.71 1.02
N TYR A 106 4.85 -0.75 0.98
CA TYR A 106 5.67 -0.46 -0.21
C TYR A 106 6.52 -1.67 -0.59
N TYR A 107 7.30 -2.22 0.33
CA TYR A 107 8.12 -3.41 0.12
C TYR A 107 7.28 -4.59 -0.41
N ALA A 108 6.16 -4.89 0.25
CA ALA A 108 5.32 -6.03 -0.14
C ALA A 108 4.68 -5.84 -1.52
N ASN A 109 4.28 -4.61 -1.87
CA ASN A 109 3.84 -4.31 -3.22
C ASN A 109 4.99 -4.39 -4.22
N ALA A 110 6.20 -3.92 -3.88
CA ALA A 110 7.38 -4.08 -4.73
C ALA A 110 7.58 -5.54 -5.11
N LEU A 111 7.59 -6.46 -4.15
CA LEU A 111 7.64 -7.90 -4.41
C LEU A 111 6.52 -8.36 -5.34
N LYS A 112 5.27 -7.95 -5.09
CA LYS A 112 4.12 -8.30 -5.94
C LYS A 112 4.35 -7.91 -7.39
N TYR A 113 4.79 -6.69 -7.66
CA TYR A 113 4.91 -6.19 -9.03
C TYR A 113 6.22 -6.64 -9.70
N THR A 114 7.34 -6.79 -8.98
CA THR A 114 8.59 -7.31 -9.56
C THR A 114 8.54 -8.81 -9.82
N GLN A 115 7.90 -9.59 -8.94
CA GLN A 115 7.79 -11.05 -9.12
C GLN A 115 6.69 -11.44 -10.11
N ASN A 116 5.72 -10.57 -10.39
CA ASN A 116 4.59 -10.86 -11.28
C ASN A 116 4.47 -9.84 -12.42
N ARG A 117 5.10 -10.13 -13.56
CA ARG A 117 5.11 -9.26 -14.76
C ARG A 117 3.72 -8.81 -15.23
N LEU A 118 2.71 -9.68 -15.16
CA LEU A 118 1.34 -9.31 -15.51
C LEU A 118 0.77 -8.22 -14.58
N MET A 119 1.09 -8.28 -13.29
CA MET A 119 0.68 -7.25 -12.34
C MET A 119 1.45 -5.96 -12.58
N ALA A 120 2.77 -6.05 -12.83
CA ALA A 120 3.61 -4.90 -13.17
C ALA A 120 3.03 -4.14 -14.36
N LYS A 121 2.73 -4.85 -15.45
CA LYS A 121 2.11 -4.28 -16.64
C LYS A 121 0.79 -3.59 -16.31
N LYS A 122 -0.09 -4.21 -15.53
CA LYS A 122 -1.37 -3.60 -15.14
C LYS A 122 -1.19 -2.32 -14.32
N LEU A 123 -0.18 -2.26 -13.43
CA LEU A 123 0.16 -1.04 -12.69
C LEU A 123 0.68 0.04 -13.65
N MET A 124 1.59 -0.31 -14.55
CA MET A 124 2.15 0.60 -15.56
C MET A 124 1.08 1.16 -16.52
N ASP A 125 0.11 0.33 -16.90
CA ASP A 125 -1.02 0.72 -17.75
C ASP A 125 -1.95 1.77 -17.09
N THR A 126 -1.80 2.02 -15.77
CA THR A 126 -2.47 3.15 -15.09
C THR A 126 -1.86 4.51 -15.40
N LYS A 127 -0.70 4.55 -16.08
CA LYS A 127 -0.01 5.77 -16.55
C LYS A 127 0.22 6.79 -15.45
N ASP A 128 -0.21 8.04 -15.62
CA ASP A 128 -0.09 9.15 -14.69
C ASP A 128 -1.33 9.33 -13.79
N LYS A 129 -2.31 8.42 -13.89
CA LYS A 129 -3.58 8.55 -13.16
C LYS A 129 -3.39 8.52 -11.64
N LEU A 130 -4.21 9.30 -10.95
CA LEU A 130 -4.37 9.23 -9.51
C LEU A 130 -5.04 7.90 -9.13
N LEU A 131 -4.42 7.13 -8.24
CA LEU A 131 -4.94 5.84 -7.78
C LEU A 131 -5.63 6.03 -6.43
N ILE A 132 -6.92 5.71 -6.32
CA ILE A 132 -7.71 5.92 -5.09
C ILE A 132 -8.31 4.61 -4.60
N GLU A 133 -7.90 4.15 -3.42
CA GLU A 133 -8.56 3.03 -2.76
C GLU A 133 -9.84 3.51 -2.07
N ALA A 134 -10.99 3.00 -2.50
CA ALA A 134 -12.28 3.27 -1.88
C ALA A 134 -12.61 2.20 -0.83
N PHE A 135 -12.30 2.51 0.43
CA PHE A 135 -12.61 1.70 1.61
C PHE A 135 -12.77 2.62 2.84
N PRO A 136 -13.60 2.26 3.85
CA PRO A 136 -13.78 3.03 5.09
C PRO A 136 -12.57 2.91 6.05
N ASP A 137 -11.39 3.30 5.55
CA ASP A 137 -10.13 3.46 6.26
C ASP A 137 -9.59 4.85 5.89
N ILE A 138 -9.34 5.70 6.89
CA ILE A 138 -8.98 7.11 6.69
C ILE A 138 -7.48 7.35 6.46
N PHE A 139 -6.63 6.33 6.51
CA PHE A 139 -5.19 6.50 6.34
C PHE A 139 -4.69 5.79 5.09
N PHE A 140 -4.93 4.48 4.94
CA PHE A 140 -4.50 3.78 3.73
C PHE A 140 -5.43 4.00 2.54
N SER A 141 -6.69 4.35 2.80
CA SER A 141 -7.72 4.50 1.79
C SER A 141 -8.36 5.90 1.83
N ALA A 142 -9.36 6.13 1.00
CA ALA A 142 -10.09 7.40 0.89
C ALA A 142 -11.15 7.62 1.99
N GLY A 143 -11.27 6.70 2.96
CA GLY A 143 -12.24 6.82 4.06
C GLY A 143 -13.72 6.72 3.65
N MET A 144 -14.02 6.35 2.40
CA MET A 144 -15.37 6.31 1.82
C MET A 144 -15.54 5.07 0.93
N ARG A 145 -16.78 4.66 0.66
CA ARG A 145 -17.11 3.58 -0.28
C ARG A 145 -17.00 4.05 -1.73
N PHE A 146 -16.97 3.09 -2.64
CA PHE A 146 -16.71 3.33 -4.07
C PHE A 146 -17.57 4.44 -4.69
N GLU A 147 -18.91 4.37 -4.54
CA GLU A 147 -19.80 5.38 -5.12
C GLU A 147 -19.63 6.77 -4.48
N GLU A 148 -19.31 6.82 -3.18
CA GLU A 148 -19.07 8.08 -2.46
C GLU A 148 -17.75 8.73 -2.94
N VAL A 149 -16.69 7.94 -3.13
CA VAL A 149 -15.42 8.44 -3.71
C VAL A 149 -15.63 8.91 -5.14
N ARG A 150 -16.41 8.17 -5.94
CA ARG A 150 -16.71 8.54 -7.32
C ARG A 150 -17.45 9.88 -7.41
N GLU A 151 -18.43 10.08 -6.54
CA GLU A 151 -19.14 11.36 -6.46
C GLU A 151 -18.22 12.48 -5.96
N TRP A 152 -17.37 12.21 -4.96
CA TRP A 152 -16.39 13.17 -4.49
C TRP A 152 -15.44 13.63 -5.61
N VAL A 153 -14.91 12.70 -6.43
CA VAL A 153 -14.06 13.06 -7.58
C VAL A 153 -14.80 13.98 -8.56
N ARG A 154 -16.08 13.70 -8.83
CA ARG A 154 -16.92 14.53 -9.71
C ARG A 154 -17.16 15.94 -9.14
N MET A 155 -17.40 16.04 -7.84
CA MET A 155 -17.66 17.32 -7.16
C MET A 155 -16.41 18.19 -7.00
N ASN A 156 -15.23 17.59 -7.02
CA ASN A 156 -13.96 18.27 -6.82
C ASN A 156 -13.09 18.30 -8.10
N GLU A 157 -13.72 18.11 -9.27
CA GLU A 157 -13.03 18.19 -10.56
C GLU A 157 -12.39 19.57 -10.75
N GLY A 158 -11.14 19.60 -11.20
CA GLY A 158 -10.32 20.79 -11.35
C GLY A 158 -9.61 21.24 -10.07
N GLN A 159 -9.89 20.66 -8.90
CA GLN A 159 -9.13 20.96 -7.68
C GLN A 159 -7.75 20.30 -7.71
N THR A 160 -6.76 20.99 -7.15
CA THR A 160 -5.42 20.43 -6.94
C THR A 160 -5.37 19.71 -5.59
N VAL A 161 -4.85 18.49 -5.60
CA VAL A 161 -4.55 17.70 -4.40
C VAL A 161 -3.04 17.61 -4.24
N ASN A 162 -2.56 17.98 -3.05
CA ASN A 162 -1.16 17.85 -2.66
C ASN A 162 -0.96 16.56 -1.87
N TYR A 163 0.08 15.79 -2.21
CA TYR A 163 0.44 14.56 -1.50
C TYR A 163 1.96 14.40 -1.40
N SER A 164 2.42 13.52 -0.52
CA SER A 164 3.85 13.21 -0.38
C SER A 164 4.15 11.78 -0.81
N LEU A 165 5.15 11.60 -1.67
CA LEU A 165 5.75 10.29 -1.96
C LEU A 165 6.83 9.88 -0.94
N ASP A 166 7.17 10.74 0.03
CA ASP A 166 8.05 10.37 1.14
C ASP A 166 7.28 9.51 2.16
N LEU A 167 7.37 8.19 1.97
CA LEU A 167 6.70 7.18 2.80
C LEU A 167 7.34 7.00 4.18
N GLU A 168 8.53 7.55 4.42
CA GLU A 168 9.22 7.48 5.72
C GLU A 168 8.86 8.67 6.62
N ASN A 169 8.48 9.79 6.02
CA ASN A 169 8.13 11.01 6.71
C ASN A 169 6.63 11.06 7.06
N LEU A 170 6.29 10.60 8.27
CA LEU A 170 4.91 10.62 8.76
C LEU A 170 4.31 12.03 8.78
N GLU A 171 5.09 13.07 9.09
CA GLU A 171 4.61 14.46 9.10
C GLU A 171 4.20 14.90 7.68
N ALA A 172 4.98 14.54 6.67
CA ALA A 172 4.65 14.84 5.27
C ALA A 172 3.39 14.08 4.80
N LEU A 173 3.23 12.81 5.20
CA LEU A 173 2.03 12.03 4.91
C LEU A 173 0.78 12.60 5.62
N GLU A 174 0.90 12.99 6.89
CA GLU A 174 -0.20 13.59 7.64
C GLU A 174 -0.54 15.02 7.15
N GLY A 175 0.46 15.76 6.69
CA GLY A 175 0.34 17.08 6.08
C GLY A 175 -0.13 17.09 4.62
N SER A 176 -0.27 15.92 3.98
CA SER A 176 -0.87 15.78 2.65
C SER A 176 -2.37 16.08 2.69
N ASP A 177 -2.95 16.55 1.59
CA ASP A 177 -4.39 16.76 1.47
C ASP A 177 -5.16 15.45 1.66
N SER A 178 -6.39 15.56 2.17
CA SER A 178 -7.29 14.40 2.20
C SER A 178 -7.85 14.15 0.79
N ILE A 179 -7.78 12.90 0.35
CA ILE A 179 -8.48 12.40 -0.83
C ILE A 179 -9.80 11.81 -0.32
N ALA A 180 -10.90 12.51 -0.60
CA ALA A 180 -12.17 12.34 0.10
C ALA A 180 -12.02 12.50 1.63
N ASN A 181 -12.29 11.46 2.41
CA ASN A 181 -12.20 11.50 3.88
C ASN A 181 -10.89 10.90 4.43
N GLY A 182 -9.96 10.50 3.58
CA GLY A 182 -8.76 9.78 4.01
C GLY A 182 -7.49 10.22 3.30
N LYS A 183 -6.35 9.69 3.76
CA LYS A 183 -5.03 10.00 3.22
C LYS A 183 -4.65 9.15 2.00
N ASN A 184 -5.39 8.08 1.72
CA ASN A 184 -5.20 7.24 0.54
C ASN A 184 -3.73 6.77 0.34
N VAL A 185 -3.04 6.46 1.44
CA VAL A 185 -1.61 6.09 1.42
C VAL A 185 -1.33 4.86 0.55
N LEU A 186 -2.25 3.90 0.41
CA LEU A 186 -2.05 2.78 -0.52
C LEU A 186 -1.97 3.27 -1.98
N GLY A 187 -2.84 4.21 -2.37
CA GLY A 187 -2.78 4.81 -3.69
C GLY A 187 -1.44 5.48 -3.97
N ILE A 188 -0.95 6.26 -3.00
CA ILE A 188 0.37 6.93 -3.04
C ILE A 188 1.51 5.91 -3.15
N VAL A 189 1.49 4.85 -2.33
CA VAL A 189 2.46 3.74 -2.38
C VAL A 189 2.55 3.15 -3.79
N LEU A 190 1.41 2.90 -4.42
CA LEU A 190 1.34 2.31 -5.76
C LEU A 190 1.83 3.30 -6.84
N MET A 191 1.56 4.60 -6.67
CA MET A 191 2.07 5.65 -7.56
C MET A 191 3.59 5.81 -7.44
N LYS A 192 4.16 5.84 -6.23
CA LYS A 192 5.62 5.84 -6.02
C LYS A 192 6.24 4.63 -6.72
N LEU A 193 5.69 3.44 -6.47
CA LEU A 193 6.21 2.21 -7.04
C LEU A 193 6.11 2.19 -8.57
N ARG A 194 5.00 2.69 -9.13
CA ARG A 194 4.84 2.85 -10.58
C ARG A 194 5.96 3.70 -11.15
N THR A 195 6.23 4.89 -10.58
CA THR A 195 7.31 5.78 -11.03
C THR A 195 8.65 5.06 -11.08
N VAL A 196 9.02 4.36 -10.00
CA VAL A 196 10.29 3.63 -9.94
C VAL A 196 10.36 2.50 -10.95
N LEU A 197 9.25 1.77 -11.18
CA LEU A 197 9.19 0.72 -12.20
C LEU A 197 9.38 1.28 -13.62
N GLN A 198 8.83 2.45 -13.94
CA GLN A 198 9.04 3.07 -15.26
C GLN A 198 10.51 3.43 -15.46
N GLU A 199 11.14 3.97 -14.42
CA GLU A 199 12.57 4.32 -14.48
C GLU A 199 13.45 3.09 -14.68
N CYS A 200 13.14 1.96 -14.02
CA CYS A 200 13.88 0.72 -14.21
C CYS A 200 13.65 0.10 -15.59
N GLU A 201 12.43 0.11 -16.13
CA GLU A 201 12.17 -0.34 -17.50
C GLU A 201 12.93 0.50 -18.54
N LEU A 202 13.04 1.81 -18.32
CA LEU A 202 13.81 2.70 -19.20
C LEU A 202 15.33 2.45 -19.14
N MET A 203 15.82 1.70 -18.15
CA MET A 203 17.23 1.35 -18.00
C MET A 203 17.64 0.05 -18.72
N ASP A 204 16.72 -0.63 -19.43
CA ASP A 204 16.94 -1.83 -20.27
C ASP A 204 17.92 -2.88 -19.71
N GLY A 205 17.40 -3.97 -19.11
CA GLY A 205 18.19 -5.20 -18.87
C GLY A 205 18.18 -5.75 -17.44
N ASP A 206 17.55 -5.07 -16.49
CA ASP A 206 17.62 -5.47 -15.08
C ASP A 206 16.86 -6.77 -14.78
N THR A 207 17.51 -7.63 -14.01
CA THR A 207 16.85 -8.80 -13.41
C THR A 207 15.85 -8.37 -12.33
N ASN A 208 14.85 -9.20 -12.02
CA ASN A 208 13.85 -8.88 -10.98
C ASN A 208 14.49 -8.50 -9.63
N ASP A 209 15.65 -9.07 -9.30
CA ASP A 209 16.37 -8.82 -8.06
C ASP A 209 17.06 -7.44 -8.06
N GLU A 210 17.59 -7.01 -9.21
CA GLU A 210 18.21 -5.69 -9.39
C GLU A 210 17.17 -4.57 -9.38
N VAL A 211 16.03 -4.79 -10.05
CA VAL A 211 14.86 -3.89 -9.97
C VAL A 211 14.37 -3.78 -8.53
N LEU A 212 14.24 -4.91 -7.82
CA LEU A 212 13.81 -4.89 -6.43
C LEU A 212 14.81 -4.13 -5.55
N LYS A 213 16.11 -4.34 -5.72
CA LYS A 213 17.14 -3.60 -4.97
C LYS A 213 17.04 -2.09 -5.24
N ASN A 214 16.92 -1.68 -6.50
CA ASN A 214 16.76 -0.29 -6.90
C ASN A 214 15.48 0.34 -6.33
N ILE A 215 14.40 -0.43 -6.19
CA ILE A 215 13.16 0.00 -5.54
C ILE A 215 13.35 0.21 -4.04
N LEU A 216 14.11 -0.65 -3.37
CA LEU A 216 14.28 -0.60 -1.92
C LEU A 216 15.32 0.40 -1.43
N ASP A 217 16.27 0.77 -2.30
CA ASP A 217 17.29 1.78 -2.01
C ASP A 217 16.78 3.24 -2.23
N ARG A 218 15.49 3.43 -2.56
CA ARG A 218 14.84 4.74 -2.88
C ARG A 218 13.54 5.01 -2.11
#